data_AF-A0AAU0KIQ3-F1
#
_entry.id   AF-A0AAU0KIQ3-F1
#
_cell.length_a   1.000
_cell.length_b   1.000
_cell.length_c   1.000
_cell.angle_alpha   90.00
_cell.angle_beta   90.00
_cell.angle_gamma   90.00
#
_symmetry.space_group_name_H-M   'P 1'
#
loop_
_entity.id
_entity.type
_entity.pdbx_description
1 polymer ?
#
loop_
_entity_poly.entity_id
_entity_poly.type
_entity_poly.pdbx_seq_one_letter_code
_entity_poly.pdbx_strand_id
1 'polypeptide(L)' 'MNPDTPVEEAAHIAQTRSISTEEFIWWKVDRAVNLPDPNNNGKHLLAPIIEIR' A
#
# COMPACT_ATOMS: atom_id res chain seq x y z
N MET A 1 -9.89 -13.82 -5.12
CA MET A 1 -11.02 -13.57 -4.21
C MET A 1 -12.11 -14.55 -4.56
N ASN A 2 -12.79 -15.12 -3.58
CA ASN A 2 -13.94 -15.99 -3.80
C ASN A 2 -15.23 -15.19 -3.56
N PRO A 3 -16.08 -14.95 -4.59
CA PRO A 3 -17.32 -14.20 -4.41
C PRO A 3 -18.37 -14.95 -3.60
N ASP A 4 -18.25 -16.27 -3.47
CA ASP A 4 -19.21 -17.10 -2.73
C ASP A 4 -18.90 -17.19 -1.23
N THR A 5 -17.82 -16.54 -0.76
CA THR A 5 -17.47 -16.50 0.67
C THR A 5 -18.53 -15.69 1.44
N PRO A 6 -19.18 -16.26 2.47
CA PRO A 6 -20.09 -15.54 3.34
C PRO A 6 -19.44 -14.32 3.99
N VAL A 7 -20.25 -13.29 4.28
CA VAL A 7 -19.76 -12.03 4.87
C VAL A 7 -19.08 -12.28 6.22
N GLU A 8 -19.62 -13.18 7.03
CA GLU A 8 -19.08 -13.53 8.34
C GLU A 8 -17.70 -14.18 8.23
N GLU A 9 -17.52 -15.05 7.24
CA GLU A 9 -16.23 -15.69 6.96
C GLU A 9 -15.22 -14.66 6.44
N ALA A 10 -15.64 -13.79 5.52
CA ALA A 10 -14.79 -12.70 5.02
C ALA A 10 -14.32 -11.77 6.15
N ALA A 11 -15.23 -11.40 7.07
CA ALA A 11 -14.92 -10.60 8.24
C ALA A 11 -13.94 -11.32 9.18
N HIS A 12 -14.15 -12.61 9.43
CA HIS A 12 -13.24 -13.43 10.23
C HIS A 12 -11.84 -13.50 9.59
N ILE A 13 -11.75 -13.69 8.28
CA ILE A 13 -10.49 -13.70 7.54
C ILE A 13 -9.78 -12.34 7.65
N ALA A 14 -10.50 -11.24 7.43
CA ALA A 14 -9.91 -9.90 7.52
C ALA A 14 -9.32 -9.64 8.91
N GLN A 15 -10.00 -10.06 9.98
CA GLN A 15 -9.53 -9.87 11.35
C GLN A 15 -8.38 -10.81 11.72
N THR A 16 -8.44 -12.08 11.32
CA THR A 16 -7.49 -13.11 11.79
C THR A 16 -6.24 -13.27 10.92
N ARG A 17 -6.30 -12.85 9.66
CA ARG A 17 -5.22 -13.03 8.67
C ARG A 17 -4.62 -11.71 8.20
N SER A 18 -4.80 -10.64 8.96
CA SER A 18 -4.07 -9.39 8.72
C SER A 18 -2.56 -9.62 8.87
N ILE A 19 -1.77 -9.05 7.97
CA ILE A 19 -0.30 -9.09 8.04
C ILE A 19 0.15 -8.10 9.11
N SER A 20 1.08 -8.51 9.96
CA SER A 20 1.62 -7.66 11.04
C SER A 20 2.42 -6.48 10.48
N THR A 21 2.37 -5.33 11.15
CA THR A 21 3.07 -4.11 10.73
C THR A 21 4.59 -4.32 10.60
N GLU A 22 5.15 -5.22 11.41
CA GLU A 22 6.56 -5.56 11.48
C GLU A 22 7.07 -6.29 10.22
N GLU A 23 6.17 -6.85 9.41
CA GLU A 23 6.49 -7.47 8.13
C GLU A 23 6.66 -6.44 7.00
N PHE A 24 6.42 -5.15 7.27
CA PHE A 24 6.51 -4.08 6.29
C PHE A 24 7.74 -3.19 6.50
N ILE A 25 8.29 -2.69 5.38
CA ILE A 25 9.34 -1.66 5.35
C ILE A 25 8.78 -0.46 4.58
N TRP A 26 8.99 0.75 5.10
CA TRP A 26 8.54 1.99 4.49
C TRP A 26 9.65 3.04 4.45
N TRP A 27 9.50 3.97 3.51
CA TRP A 27 10.35 5.15 3.39
C TRP A 27 9.55 6.31 2.83
N LYS A 28 10.08 7.52 2.98
CA LYS A 28 9.47 8.74 2.44
C LYS A 28 9.74 8.85 0.95
N VAL A 29 8.73 9.25 0.17
CA VAL A 29 8.83 9.45 -1.28
C VAL A 29 8.44 10.88 -1.66
N ASP A 30 8.67 11.26 -2.92
CA ASP A 30 8.32 12.58 -3.42
C ASP A 30 6.80 12.80 -3.45
N ARG A 31 6.37 14.02 -3.15
CA ARG A 31 4.95 14.42 -3.16
C ARG A 31 4.28 14.32 -4.54
N ALA A 32 5.07 14.24 -5.62
CA ALA A 32 4.59 14.06 -6.99
C ALA A 32 3.66 12.84 -7.12
N VAL A 33 3.80 11.82 -6.26
CA VAL A 33 2.90 10.65 -6.23
C VAL A 33 1.43 11.01 -5.98
N ASN A 34 1.15 12.16 -5.35
CA ASN A 34 -0.21 12.61 -5.04
C ASN A 34 -0.86 13.39 -6.20
N LEU A 35 -0.15 13.64 -7.29
CA LEU A 35 -0.71 14.37 -8.43
C LEU A 35 -1.66 13.45 -9.21
N PRO A 36 -2.91 13.86 -9.48
CA PRO A 36 -3.87 13.09 -10.27
C PRO A 36 -3.55 13.19 -11.77
N ASP A 37 -2.32 12.86 -12.15
CA ASP A 37 -1.89 12.74 -13.53
C ASP A 37 -1.84 11.25 -13.90
N PRO A 38 -2.74 10.77 -14.78
CA PRO A 38 -2.76 9.39 -15.25
C PRO A 38 -1.46 8.93 -15.92
N ASN A 39 -0.59 9.86 -16.33
CA ASN A 39 0.70 9.57 -16.94
C ASN A 39 1.85 9.50 -15.92
N ASN A 40 1.60 9.91 -14.68
CA ASN A 40 2.58 9.94 -13.61
C ASN A 40 2.61 8.58 -12.86
N ASN A 41 3.06 7.53 -13.54
CA ASN A 41 3.18 6.16 -13.00
C ASN A 41 4.63 5.66 -12.98
N GLY A 42 5.59 6.59 -12.99
CA GLY A 42 7.01 6.25 -13.06
C GLY A 42 7.50 5.59 -11.76
N LYS A 43 8.42 4.63 -11.87
CA LYS A 43 9.06 3.95 -10.72
C LYS A 43 9.75 4.93 -9.76
N HIS A 44 10.18 6.10 -10.25
CA HIS A 44 10.82 7.14 -9.45
C HIS A 44 9.90 7.69 -8.35
N LEU A 45 8.57 7.58 -8.50
CA LEU A 45 7.60 8.02 -7.49
C LEU A 45 7.62 7.17 -6.22
N LEU A 46 8.13 5.94 -6.31
CA LEU A 46 8.29 5.02 -5.18
C LEU A 46 9.73 5.03 -4.65
N ALA A 47 10.64 5.78 -5.28
CA ALA A 47 12.03 5.85 -4.82
C ALA A 47 12.13 6.65 -3.51
N PRO A 48 12.99 6.22 -2.56
CA PRO A 48 13.26 7.01 -1.37
C PRO A 48 13.78 8.40 -1.72
N ILE A 49 13.24 9.44 -1.09
CA ILE A 49 13.88 10.76 -1.15
C ILE A 49 15.07 10.77 -0.17
N ILE A 50 16.23 11.21 -0.67
CA ILE A 50 17.38 11.51 0.19
C ILE A 50 17.14 12.92 0.72
N GLU A 51 16.72 13.04 1.98
CA GLU A 51 16.67 14.33 2.66
C GLU A 51 18.10 14.82 2.88
N ILE A 52 18.56 15.74 2.03
CA ILE A 52 19.77 16.51 2.31
C ILE A 52 19.39 17.52 3.38
N ARG A 53 19.89 17.31 4.60
CA ARG A 53 19.75 18.23 5.74
C ARG A 53 20.63 19.46 5.57
#